data_AF-G8QFY1-F1
#
_entry.id   AF-G8QFY1-F1
#
_cell.length_a   1.000
_cell.length_b   1.000
_cell.length_c   1.000
_cell.angle_alpha   90.00
_cell.angle_beta   90.00
_cell.angle_gamma   90.00
#
_symmetry.space_group_name_H-M   'P 1'
#
loop_
_entity.id
_entity.type
_entity.pdbx_description
1 polymer ?
#
loop_
_entity_poly.entity_id
_entity_poly.type
_entity_poly.pdbx_seq_one_letter_code
_entity_poly.pdbx_strand_id
1 'polypeptide(L)'
;MEAQGLDFTYDPESRSLVASFTPEAGVAPPTIDVPWLEERIAELGHGALRRNAAALGVLADSIKGARPVAALAVAEAVDAKAEVSVAGDKMAAFLSITPPQGGAPIDDAAIRRALAQQGVTTGIRESAIAQALALGQADNLLIAEGRAPVHGEDGRIEVLVPESRSRVPQVNEKGLMDYRNLGEILTVHAGQAVMQRIPATPGTPGETVSGAVIPALAGKETMFSPNLSGVAPDPADPNKLAAAITGQPVRTREGVIVEPTYTVNEVTINSGNIDFDGAVTVKGDVQAGMTIRASGDIEIGGTVEAAVIVAGGDIVIKGGAIGAGGRKDAQGNEIPSYIQCGGSFTATYVQQAKVEAGDSIFIDDVAMQSNLIAINQIVVGHKQRGHIIGGRAQATLLVKAKVIGSGAHIGTRIDIGLDPKLRAQQQRLVLHRQQVEEQLAQVVKLLELAAKLPERVPPETLKRARITRESLLRTLTRLGEEETLLQEQLRLAQNAKVIAEQAVYEGMEVHCGLLHYTLVGDKAHGLQVRVAEGALEADQLARGKS
;
A
#
# COMPACT_ATOMS: atom_id res chain seq x y z
N MET A 1 -3.98 -86.40 -51.41
CA MET A 1 -3.96 -87.77 -50.86
C MET A 1 -4.93 -87.78 -49.70
N GLU A 2 -6.01 -88.54 -49.79
CA GLU A 2 -6.89 -88.76 -48.65
C GLU A 2 -6.10 -89.57 -47.61
N ALA A 3 -5.96 -89.04 -46.39
CA ALA A 3 -5.36 -89.78 -45.29
C ALA A 3 -6.34 -90.88 -44.87
N GLN A 4 -6.15 -92.08 -45.39
CA GLN A 4 -7.01 -93.24 -45.11
C GLN A 4 -7.04 -93.53 -43.60
N GLY A 5 -8.25 -93.62 -43.03
CA GLY A 5 -8.49 -93.95 -41.64
C GLY A 5 -8.45 -92.77 -40.66
N LEU A 6 -8.14 -91.54 -41.09
CA LEU A 6 -8.20 -90.33 -40.25
C LEU A 6 -9.50 -89.57 -40.50
N ASP A 7 -10.32 -89.40 -39.46
CA ASP A 7 -11.55 -88.62 -39.53
C ASP A 7 -11.56 -87.51 -38.47
N PHE A 8 -12.18 -86.39 -38.82
CA PHE A 8 -12.36 -85.25 -37.92
C PHE A 8 -13.86 -84.97 -37.79
N THR A 9 -14.38 -85.08 -36.57
CA THR A 9 -15.77 -84.79 -36.27
C THR A 9 -15.82 -83.63 -35.28
N TYR A 10 -16.53 -82.56 -35.62
CA TYR A 10 -16.80 -81.49 -34.67
C TYR A 10 -17.93 -81.93 -33.75
N ASP A 11 -17.65 -82.01 -32.46
CA ASP A 11 -18.65 -82.28 -31.44
C ASP A 11 -19.27 -80.95 -30.97
N PRO A 12 -20.56 -80.69 -31.27
CA PRO A 12 -21.22 -79.46 -30.88
C PRO A 12 -21.46 -79.36 -29.36
N GLU A 13 -21.51 -80.47 -28.62
CA GLU A 13 -21.73 -80.45 -27.17
C GLU A 13 -20.45 -80.04 -26.43
N SER A 14 -19.30 -80.64 -26.78
CA SER A 14 -18.00 -80.27 -26.21
C SER A 14 -17.32 -79.10 -26.92
N ARG A 15 -17.94 -78.57 -27.98
CA ARG A 15 -17.45 -77.47 -28.83
C ARG A 15 -16.00 -77.69 -29.31
N SER A 16 -15.67 -78.96 -29.56
CA SER A 16 -14.31 -79.41 -29.84
C SER A 16 -14.27 -80.23 -31.11
N LEU A 17 -13.21 -80.06 -31.90
CA LEU A 17 -12.90 -80.91 -33.03
C LEU A 17 -12.19 -82.15 -32.52
N VAL A 18 -12.82 -83.30 -32.69
CA VAL A 18 -12.30 -84.60 -32.28
C VAL A 18 -11.74 -85.30 -33.50
N ALA A 19 -10.48 -85.71 -33.42
CA ALA A 19 -9.86 -86.57 -34.40
C ALA A 19 -9.96 -88.03 -33.96
N SER A 20 -10.29 -88.90 -34.91
CA SER A 20 -10.20 -90.35 -34.75
C SER A 20 -9.32 -90.95 -35.84
N PHE A 21 -8.52 -91.94 -35.48
CA PHE A 21 -7.63 -92.64 -36.41
C PHE A 21 -7.78 -94.15 -36.26
N THR A 22 -8.15 -94.82 -37.35
CA THR A 22 -8.24 -96.28 -37.40
C THR A 22 -7.28 -96.81 -38.48
N PRO A 23 -6.20 -97.52 -38.10
CA PRO A 23 -5.24 -98.05 -39.06
C PRO A 23 -5.81 -99.25 -39.83
N GLU A 24 -5.66 -99.27 -41.16
CA GLU A 24 -6.01 -100.43 -41.99
C GLU A 24 -4.91 -101.51 -41.96
N ALA A 25 -5.33 -102.78 -41.83
CA ALA A 25 -4.40 -103.90 -41.78
C ALA A 25 -3.73 -104.13 -43.15
N GLY A 26 -2.40 -103.93 -43.21
CA GLY A 26 -1.58 -104.21 -44.39
C GLY A 26 -1.21 -102.99 -45.24
N VAL A 27 -1.62 -101.77 -44.86
CA VAL A 27 -1.26 -100.51 -45.53
C VAL A 27 -0.22 -99.76 -44.66
N ALA A 28 0.83 -99.23 -45.28
CA ALA A 28 1.82 -98.43 -44.55
C ALA A 28 1.18 -97.10 -44.09
N PRO A 29 1.33 -96.70 -42.81
CA PRO A 29 0.69 -95.49 -42.31
C PRO A 29 1.24 -94.24 -43.04
N PRO A 30 0.37 -93.25 -43.33
CA PRO A 30 0.78 -92.04 -44.02
C PRO A 30 1.74 -91.22 -43.15
N THR A 31 2.73 -90.58 -43.78
CA THR A 31 3.68 -89.70 -43.09
C THR A 31 3.01 -88.34 -42.86
N ILE A 32 2.28 -88.24 -41.76
CA ILE A 32 1.56 -87.03 -41.34
C ILE A 32 2.31 -86.38 -40.18
N ASP A 33 2.54 -85.07 -40.27
CA ASP A 33 3.12 -84.24 -39.22
C ASP A 33 2.11 -83.20 -38.70
N VAL A 34 2.47 -82.50 -37.62
CA VAL A 34 1.60 -81.48 -37.00
C VAL A 34 1.23 -80.37 -38.00
N PRO A 35 2.17 -79.80 -38.79
CA PRO A 35 1.81 -78.82 -39.83
C PRO A 35 0.76 -79.32 -40.83
N TRP A 36 0.89 -80.57 -41.29
CA TRP A 36 -0.10 -81.17 -42.18
C TRP A 36 -1.47 -81.30 -41.51
N LEU A 37 -1.53 -81.70 -40.23
CA LEU A 37 -2.78 -81.78 -39.47
C LEU A 37 -3.42 -80.39 -39.30
N GLU A 38 -2.62 -79.36 -39.06
CA GLU A 38 -3.11 -77.98 -38.95
C GLU A 38 -3.70 -77.44 -40.25
N GLU A 39 -3.03 -77.71 -41.38
CA GLU A 39 -3.51 -77.36 -42.72
C GLU A 39 -4.79 -78.13 -43.05
N ARG A 40 -4.84 -79.43 -42.72
CA ARG A 40 -6.02 -80.26 -42.92
C ARG A 40 -7.23 -79.79 -42.12
N ILE A 41 -7.03 -79.39 -40.86
CA ILE A 41 -8.09 -78.79 -40.02
C ILE A 41 -8.60 -77.48 -40.63
N ALA A 42 -7.71 -76.68 -41.23
CA ALA A 42 -8.09 -75.45 -41.92
C ALA A 42 -8.89 -75.73 -43.21
N GLU A 43 -8.46 -76.70 -44.02
CA GLU A 43 -9.18 -77.14 -45.23
C GLU A 43 -10.59 -77.63 -44.93
N LEU A 44 -10.79 -78.29 -43.78
CA LEU A 44 -12.08 -78.77 -43.30
C LEU A 44 -12.99 -77.66 -42.76
N GLY A 45 -12.60 -76.39 -42.88
CA GLY A 45 -13.38 -75.24 -42.44
C GLY A 45 -13.27 -74.95 -40.93
N HIS A 46 -12.39 -75.65 -40.22
CA HIS A 46 -12.18 -75.51 -38.77
C HIS A 46 -10.93 -74.69 -38.42
N GLY A 47 -10.38 -73.95 -39.37
CA GLY A 47 -9.15 -73.15 -39.19
C GLY A 47 -9.24 -72.04 -38.15
N ALA A 48 -10.44 -71.64 -37.73
CA ALA A 48 -10.65 -70.63 -36.70
C ALA A 48 -10.59 -71.18 -35.26
N LEU A 49 -10.64 -72.51 -35.05
CA LEU A 49 -10.61 -73.13 -33.72
C LEU A 49 -9.22 -73.02 -33.08
N ARG A 50 -9.17 -72.91 -31.75
CA ARG A 50 -7.92 -72.96 -31.00
C ARG A 50 -7.31 -74.35 -31.11
N ARG A 51 -6.08 -74.43 -31.59
CA ARG A 51 -5.34 -75.70 -31.74
C ARG A 51 -4.79 -76.18 -30.41
N ASN A 52 -5.01 -77.45 -30.09
CA ASN A 52 -4.36 -78.11 -28.97
C ASN A 52 -3.06 -78.75 -29.47
N ALA A 53 -1.96 -78.01 -29.38
CA ALA A 53 -0.64 -78.45 -29.87
C ALA A 53 -0.19 -79.78 -29.25
N ALA A 54 -0.52 -80.04 -27.98
CA ALA A 54 -0.18 -81.30 -27.32
C ALA A 54 -1.00 -82.47 -27.90
N ALA A 55 -2.30 -82.29 -28.11
CA ALA A 55 -3.16 -83.30 -28.72
C ALA A 55 -2.79 -83.58 -30.19
N LEU A 56 -2.43 -82.56 -30.96
CA LEU A 56 -1.94 -82.71 -32.34
C LEU A 56 -0.63 -83.50 -32.40
N GLY A 57 0.29 -83.27 -31.46
CA GLY A 57 1.53 -84.05 -31.35
C GLY A 57 1.24 -85.52 -31.04
N VAL A 58 0.36 -85.79 -30.08
CA VAL A 58 -0.06 -87.17 -29.74
C VAL A 58 -0.74 -87.87 -30.91
N LEU A 59 -1.56 -87.15 -31.69
CA LEU A 59 -2.20 -87.68 -32.88
C LEU A 59 -1.17 -88.05 -33.96
N ALA A 60 -0.24 -87.14 -34.27
CA ALA A 60 0.82 -87.39 -35.25
C ALA A 60 1.69 -88.61 -34.87
N ASP A 61 2.06 -88.75 -33.60
CA ASP A 61 2.84 -89.88 -33.09
C ASP A 61 2.04 -91.20 -33.08
N SER A 62 0.73 -91.13 -32.91
CA SER A 62 -0.14 -92.29 -32.97
C SER A 62 -0.34 -92.77 -34.41
N ILE A 63 -0.47 -91.85 -35.37
CA ILE A 63 -0.53 -92.15 -36.81
C ILE A 63 0.78 -92.78 -37.29
N LYS A 64 1.94 -92.19 -36.96
CA LYS A 64 3.27 -92.75 -37.30
C LYS A 64 3.46 -94.16 -36.74
N GLY A 65 2.95 -94.41 -35.53
CA GLY A 65 3.03 -95.70 -34.85
C GLY A 65 1.93 -96.70 -35.20
N ALA A 66 1.02 -96.39 -36.14
CA ALA A 66 -0.15 -97.20 -36.48
C ALA A 66 -1.00 -97.62 -35.24
N ARG A 67 -1.14 -96.72 -34.25
CA ARG A 67 -1.95 -96.95 -33.04
C ARG A 67 -3.33 -96.32 -33.21
N PRO A 68 -4.42 -97.04 -32.93
CA PRO A 68 -5.76 -96.48 -33.05
C PRO A 68 -5.99 -95.36 -32.03
N VAL A 69 -6.63 -94.28 -32.46
CA VAL A 69 -7.08 -93.16 -31.62
C VAL A 69 -8.60 -93.08 -31.77
N ALA A 70 -9.33 -93.42 -30.70
CA ALA A 70 -10.79 -93.48 -30.77
C ALA A 70 -11.43 -92.07 -30.80
N ALA A 71 -10.98 -91.16 -29.95
CA ALA A 71 -11.46 -89.79 -29.88
C ALA A 71 -10.42 -88.91 -29.17
N LEU A 72 -9.84 -87.94 -29.88
CA LEU A 72 -8.90 -86.98 -29.31
C LEU A 72 -9.27 -85.56 -29.72
N ALA A 73 -9.54 -84.68 -28.75
CA ALA A 73 -9.85 -83.27 -29.00
C ALA A 73 -8.60 -82.51 -29.45
N VAL A 74 -8.52 -82.21 -30.75
CA VAL A 74 -7.36 -81.59 -31.40
C VAL A 74 -7.51 -80.09 -31.60
N ALA A 75 -8.74 -79.57 -31.59
CA ALA A 75 -9.02 -78.15 -31.57
C ALA A 75 -10.31 -77.86 -30.79
N GLU A 76 -10.49 -76.65 -30.29
CA GLU A 76 -11.68 -76.26 -29.51
C GLU A 76 -12.14 -74.84 -29.86
N ALA A 77 -13.43 -74.58 -29.72
CA ALA A 77 -14.00 -73.25 -29.89
C ALA A 77 -13.83 -72.45 -28.60
N VAL A 78 -13.10 -71.34 -28.67
CA VAL A 78 -12.89 -70.44 -27.54
C VAL A 78 -13.62 -69.13 -27.80
N ASP A 79 -14.49 -68.76 -26.87
CA ASP A 79 -15.20 -67.48 -26.91
C ASP A 79 -14.24 -66.31 -26.65
N ALA A 80 -14.60 -65.14 -27.16
CA ALA A 80 -13.85 -63.92 -26.88
C ALA A 80 -13.86 -63.61 -25.37
N LYS A 81 -12.73 -63.18 -24.83
CA LYS A 81 -12.60 -62.84 -23.40
C LYS A 81 -12.27 -61.36 -23.26
N ALA A 82 -13.04 -60.65 -22.44
CA ALA A 82 -12.74 -59.29 -22.02
C ALA A 82 -12.18 -59.30 -20.60
N GLU A 83 -11.04 -58.64 -20.41
CA GLU A 83 -10.46 -58.38 -19.09
C GLU A 83 -10.34 -56.88 -18.89
N VAL A 84 -10.83 -56.41 -17.74
CA VAL A 84 -10.66 -55.01 -17.31
C VAL A 84 -9.63 -55.00 -16.20
N SER A 85 -8.63 -54.14 -16.34
CA SER A 85 -7.66 -53.85 -15.29
C SER A 85 -7.80 -52.40 -14.86
N VAL A 86 -7.71 -52.14 -13.55
CA VAL A 86 -7.76 -50.79 -12.99
C VAL A 86 -6.36 -50.44 -12.52
N ALA A 87 -5.90 -49.24 -12.86
CA ALA A 87 -4.62 -48.73 -12.39
C ALA A 87 -4.58 -48.68 -10.86
N GLY A 88 -3.39 -48.80 -10.26
CA GLY A 88 -3.24 -48.84 -8.80
C GLY A 88 -3.76 -47.57 -8.08
N ASP A 89 -3.76 -46.44 -8.78
CA ASP A 89 -4.29 -45.15 -8.31
C ASP A 89 -5.82 -45.00 -8.50
N LYS A 90 -6.47 -45.98 -9.16
CA LYS A 90 -7.89 -45.96 -9.54
C LYS A 90 -8.29 -44.74 -10.40
N MET A 91 -7.34 -44.15 -11.12
CA MET A 91 -7.58 -43.02 -12.02
C MET A 91 -7.84 -43.46 -13.46
N ALA A 92 -7.51 -44.70 -13.81
CA ALA A 92 -7.71 -45.23 -15.15
C ALA A 92 -8.18 -46.70 -15.10
N ALA A 93 -9.06 -47.07 -16.03
CA ALA A 93 -9.40 -48.45 -16.31
C ALA A 93 -9.09 -48.80 -17.76
N PHE A 94 -8.49 -49.96 -17.96
CA PHE A 94 -8.02 -50.45 -19.25
C PHE A 94 -8.72 -51.75 -19.63
N LEU A 95 -9.07 -51.88 -20.91
CA LEU A 95 -9.73 -53.04 -21.49
C LEU A 95 -8.77 -53.80 -22.39
N SER A 96 -8.69 -55.11 -22.18
CA SER A 96 -8.04 -56.05 -23.08
C SER A 96 -9.06 -57.07 -23.57
N ILE A 97 -9.21 -57.19 -24.89
CA ILE A 97 -10.11 -58.16 -25.53
C ILE A 97 -9.24 -59.16 -26.27
N THR A 98 -9.33 -60.43 -25.86
CA THR A 98 -8.79 -61.55 -26.63
C THR A 98 -9.84 -61.98 -27.65
N PRO A 99 -9.53 -61.97 -28.97
CA PRO A 99 -10.49 -62.31 -30.01
C PRO A 99 -10.95 -63.79 -29.92
N PRO A 100 -12.15 -64.12 -30.42
CA PRO A 100 -12.65 -65.48 -30.39
C PRO A 100 -11.87 -66.39 -31.35
N GLN A 101 -11.68 -67.65 -30.97
CA GLN A 101 -11.09 -68.69 -31.80
C GLN A 101 -12.16 -69.74 -32.09
N GLY A 102 -13.03 -69.44 -33.05
CA GLY A 102 -14.16 -70.28 -33.47
C GLY A 102 -15.36 -70.27 -32.51
N GLY A 103 -15.29 -69.48 -31.43
CA GLY A 103 -16.40 -69.21 -30.51
C GLY A 103 -17.19 -67.94 -30.83
N ALA A 104 -18.01 -67.50 -29.88
CA ALA A 104 -18.83 -66.30 -29.98
C ALA A 104 -18.00 -65.02 -29.82
N PRO A 105 -18.31 -63.93 -30.57
CA PRO A 105 -17.69 -62.63 -30.38
C PRO A 105 -18.10 -62.02 -29.03
N ILE A 106 -17.28 -61.09 -28.52
CA ILE A 106 -17.56 -60.40 -27.28
C ILE A 106 -18.78 -59.48 -27.44
N ASP A 107 -19.66 -59.45 -26.44
CA ASP A 107 -20.81 -58.57 -26.39
C ASP A 107 -20.56 -57.38 -25.44
N ASP A 108 -21.27 -56.27 -25.67
CA ASP A 108 -21.23 -55.09 -24.80
C ASP A 108 -21.60 -55.44 -23.35
N ALA A 109 -22.52 -56.40 -23.17
CA ALA A 109 -22.92 -56.89 -21.85
C ALA A 109 -21.78 -57.58 -21.08
N ALA A 110 -20.87 -58.30 -21.74
CA ALA A 110 -19.69 -58.87 -21.10
C ALA A 110 -18.71 -57.78 -20.66
N ILE A 111 -18.49 -56.73 -21.48
CA ILE A 111 -17.62 -55.61 -21.11
C ILE A 111 -18.21 -54.84 -19.92
N ARG A 112 -19.53 -54.55 -19.92
CA ARG A 112 -20.19 -53.90 -18.79
C ARG A 112 -20.15 -54.74 -17.51
N ARG A 113 -20.28 -56.06 -17.61
CA ARG A 113 -20.08 -56.97 -16.47
C ARG A 113 -18.65 -56.92 -15.95
N ALA A 114 -17.65 -56.91 -16.82
CA ALA A 114 -16.24 -56.82 -16.44
C ALA A 114 -15.92 -55.47 -15.76
N LEU A 115 -16.49 -54.36 -16.26
CA LEU A 115 -16.39 -53.04 -15.63
C LEU A 115 -17.01 -53.03 -14.22
N ALA A 116 -18.22 -53.59 -14.08
CA ALA A 116 -18.91 -53.67 -12.81
C ALA A 116 -18.17 -54.57 -11.79
N GLN A 117 -17.60 -55.69 -12.23
CA GLN A 117 -16.79 -56.58 -11.39
C GLN A 117 -15.53 -55.89 -10.85
N GLN A 118 -14.93 -54.99 -11.63
CA GLN A 118 -13.78 -54.17 -11.21
C GLN A 118 -14.18 -52.88 -10.48
N GLY A 119 -15.48 -52.66 -10.28
CA GLY A 119 -16.01 -51.51 -9.55
C GLY A 119 -15.88 -50.18 -10.30
N VAL A 120 -15.78 -50.19 -11.63
CA VAL A 120 -15.73 -48.99 -12.46
C VAL A 120 -17.16 -48.49 -12.72
N THR A 121 -17.48 -47.31 -12.24
CA THR A 121 -18.84 -46.74 -12.27
C THR A 121 -18.91 -45.39 -13.00
N THR A 122 -17.81 -44.65 -13.06
CA THR A 122 -17.78 -43.28 -13.58
C THR A 122 -16.60 -43.08 -14.53
N GLY A 123 -16.68 -42.04 -15.36
CA GLY A 123 -15.61 -41.73 -16.32
C GLY A 123 -15.51 -42.66 -17.54
N ILE A 124 -16.54 -43.48 -17.80
CA ILE A 124 -16.55 -44.46 -18.89
C ILE A 124 -16.56 -43.76 -20.26
N ARG A 125 -15.60 -44.14 -21.11
CA ARG A 125 -15.46 -43.65 -22.48
C ARG A 125 -16.21 -44.57 -23.43
N GLU A 126 -17.52 -44.36 -23.55
CA GLU A 126 -18.41 -45.16 -24.42
C GLU A 126 -17.90 -45.26 -25.87
N SER A 127 -17.27 -44.21 -26.39
CA SER A 127 -16.66 -44.21 -27.73
C SER A 127 -15.49 -45.19 -27.86
N ALA A 128 -14.67 -45.36 -26.82
CA ALA A 128 -13.55 -46.30 -26.81
C ALA A 128 -14.04 -47.75 -26.74
N ILE A 129 -15.10 -48.00 -25.96
CA ILE A 129 -15.75 -49.32 -25.87
C ILE A 129 -16.37 -49.70 -27.21
N ALA A 130 -17.10 -48.79 -27.86
CA ALA A 130 -17.69 -49.03 -29.17
C ALA A 130 -16.63 -49.35 -30.25
N GLN A 131 -15.48 -48.68 -30.21
CA GLN A 131 -14.36 -48.97 -31.11
C GLN A 131 -13.76 -50.37 -30.83
N ALA A 132 -13.55 -50.72 -29.56
CA ALA A 132 -13.05 -52.03 -29.16
C ALA A 132 -13.98 -53.18 -29.59
N LEU A 133 -15.29 -52.98 -29.46
CA LEU A 133 -16.30 -53.93 -29.93
C LEU A 133 -16.29 -54.09 -31.45
N ALA A 134 -16.17 -52.98 -32.20
CA ALA A 134 -16.13 -53.03 -33.67
C ALA A 134 -14.87 -53.73 -34.20
N LEU A 135 -13.74 -53.59 -33.50
CA LEU A 135 -12.47 -54.24 -33.86
C LEU A 135 -12.40 -55.71 -33.41
N GLY A 136 -13.18 -56.11 -32.39
CA GLY A 136 -13.16 -57.46 -31.82
C GLY A 136 -11.87 -57.82 -31.08
N GLN A 137 -10.98 -56.84 -30.89
CA GLN A 137 -9.71 -56.97 -30.18
C GLN A 137 -9.32 -55.63 -29.55
N ALA A 138 -8.66 -55.68 -28.41
CA ALA A 138 -8.12 -54.52 -27.72
C ALA A 138 -6.96 -54.96 -26.84
N ASP A 139 -5.92 -54.12 -26.76
CA ASP A 139 -4.79 -54.34 -25.85
C ASP A 139 -4.62 -53.08 -25.00
N ASN A 140 -4.82 -53.22 -23.69
CA ASN A 140 -4.67 -52.17 -22.69
C ASN A 140 -5.32 -50.83 -23.07
N LEU A 141 -6.53 -50.86 -23.66
CA LEU A 141 -7.23 -49.68 -24.15
C LEU A 141 -7.85 -48.89 -22.99
N LEU A 142 -7.56 -47.60 -22.87
CA LEU A 142 -8.16 -46.73 -21.84
C LEU A 142 -9.66 -46.56 -22.08
N ILE A 143 -10.48 -47.15 -21.21
CA ILE A 143 -11.95 -47.15 -21.33
C ILE A 143 -12.66 -46.42 -20.20
N ALA A 144 -11.96 -46.05 -19.11
CA ALA A 144 -12.49 -45.11 -18.12
C ALA A 144 -11.38 -44.24 -17.54
N GLU A 145 -11.70 -42.97 -17.25
CA GLU A 145 -10.76 -42.00 -16.70
C GLU A 145 -11.41 -41.22 -15.54
N GLY A 146 -10.72 -41.19 -14.41
CA GLY A 146 -11.10 -40.40 -13.24
C GLY A 146 -10.77 -38.92 -13.43
N ARG A 147 -11.42 -38.06 -12.65
CA ARG A 147 -11.14 -36.62 -12.61
C ARG A 147 -10.15 -36.32 -11.48
N ALA A 148 -8.97 -35.82 -11.79
CA ALA A 148 -8.02 -35.41 -10.76
C ALA A 148 -8.57 -34.22 -9.95
N PRO A 149 -8.30 -34.14 -8.63
CA PRO A 149 -8.66 -32.96 -7.84
C PRO A 149 -7.84 -31.75 -8.29
N VAL A 150 -8.44 -30.55 -8.26
CA VAL A 150 -7.72 -29.29 -8.46
C VAL A 150 -7.62 -28.58 -7.12
N HIS A 151 -6.40 -28.36 -6.63
CA HIS A 151 -6.19 -27.65 -5.38
C HIS A 151 -6.54 -26.16 -5.53
N GLY A 152 -7.00 -25.57 -4.43
CA GLY A 152 -7.22 -24.13 -4.35
C GLY A 152 -5.90 -23.37 -4.35
N GLU A 153 -5.96 -22.13 -4.83
CA GLU A 153 -4.84 -21.18 -4.77
C GLU A 153 -4.83 -20.48 -3.42
N ASP A 154 -3.64 -20.33 -2.82
CA ASP A 154 -3.46 -19.59 -1.58
C ASP A 154 -3.83 -18.11 -1.76
N GLY A 155 -4.44 -17.54 -0.72
CA GLY A 155 -4.72 -16.11 -0.67
C GLY A 155 -3.42 -15.31 -0.62
N ARG A 156 -3.40 -14.12 -1.21
CA ARG A 156 -2.20 -13.25 -1.25
C ARG A 156 -2.56 -11.81 -0.98
N ILE A 157 -1.57 -11.02 -0.58
CA ILE A 157 -1.72 -9.57 -0.45
C ILE A 157 -1.04 -8.90 -1.64
N GLU A 158 -1.80 -8.07 -2.35
CA GLU A 158 -1.31 -7.20 -3.40
C GLU A 158 -1.16 -5.78 -2.89
N VAL A 159 -0.04 -5.14 -3.22
CA VAL A 159 0.23 -3.74 -2.88
C VAL A 159 -0.28 -2.86 -4.02
N LEU A 160 -1.17 -1.93 -3.69
CA LEU A 160 -1.82 -1.04 -4.65
C LEU A 160 -1.04 0.26 -4.90
N VAL A 161 -0.13 0.62 -3.99
CA VAL A 161 0.74 1.80 -4.15
C VAL A 161 1.95 1.46 -5.03
N PRO A 162 2.36 2.36 -5.93
CA PRO A 162 3.55 2.16 -6.74
C PRO A 162 4.80 2.05 -5.85
N GLU A 163 5.84 1.38 -6.34
CA GLU A 163 7.14 1.52 -5.71
C GLU A 163 7.61 2.96 -5.84
N SER A 164 8.07 3.52 -4.73
CA SER A 164 8.72 4.82 -4.67
C SER A 164 9.94 4.80 -5.58
N ARG A 165 9.77 5.22 -6.83
CA ARG A 165 10.88 5.36 -7.79
C ARG A 165 11.71 6.58 -7.45
N SER A 166 12.97 6.55 -7.87
CA SER A 166 13.85 7.72 -7.88
C SER A 166 13.15 8.87 -8.62
N ARG A 167 13.03 10.01 -7.93
CA ARG A 167 12.49 11.25 -8.49
C ARG A 167 13.35 11.71 -9.69
N VAL A 168 12.72 12.09 -10.80
CA VAL A 168 13.41 12.49 -12.05
C VAL A 168 13.13 13.95 -12.40
N PRO A 169 14.10 14.70 -12.96
CA PRO A 169 13.91 16.10 -13.33
C PRO A 169 12.71 16.29 -14.26
N GLN A 170 11.90 17.30 -13.99
CA GLN A 170 10.77 17.67 -14.86
C GLN A 170 11.17 18.74 -15.88
N VAL A 171 10.51 18.72 -17.04
CA VAL A 171 10.66 19.77 -18.08
C VAL A 171 9.63 20.86 -17.79
N ASN A 172 10.09 22.10 -17.64
CA ASN A 172 9.20 23.24 -17.40
C ASN A 172 8.47 23.67 -18.69
N GLU A 173 7.51 24.60 -18.56
CA GLU A 173 6.68 25.12 -19.67
C GLU A 173 7.49 25.73 -20.83
N LYS A 174 8.76 26.06 -20.61
CA LYS A 174 9.68 26.62 -21.62
C LYS A 174 10.58 25.57 -22.27
N GLY A 175 10.38 24.29 -21.99
CA GLY A 175 11.18 23.20 -22.54
C GLY A 175 12.56 23.03 -21.88
N LEU A 176 12.83 23.72 -20.76
CA LEU A 176 14.07 23.60 -19.99
C LEU A 176 13.88 22.59 -18.85
N MET A 177 14.86 21.70 -18.65
CA MET A 177 14.85 20.76 -17.51
C MET A 177 15.10 21.50 -16.20
N ASP A 178 14.16 21.39 -15.25
CA ASP A 178 14.31 21.85 -13.87
C ASP A 178 14.89 20.73 -13.02
N TYR A 179 16.21 20.77 -12.81
CA TYR A 179 16.93 19.79 -11.99
C TYR A 179 16.64 19.93 -10.48
N ARG A 180 15.90 20.95 -10.04
CA ARG A 180 15.52 21.10 -8.63
C ARG A 180 14.17 20.49 -8.32
N ASN A 181 13.27 20.41 -9.29
CA ASN A 181 11.95 19.79 -9.14
C ASN A 181 11.94 18.40 -9.77
N LEU A 182 12.19 17.39 -8.94
CA LEU A 182 12.30 15.99 -9.37
C LEU A 182 10.94 15.24 -9.36
N GLY A 183 9.83 15.97 -9.19
CA GLY A 183 8.47 15.44 -9.09
C GLY A 183 7.95 15.34 -7.65
N GLU A 184 6.65 15.05 -7.53
CA GLU A 184 5.94 15.01 -6.25
C GLU A 184 6.38 13.84 -5.38
N ILE A 185 6.34 14.03 -4.07
CA ILE A 185 6.54 12.97 -3.09
C ILE A 185 5.30 12.09 -3.11
N LEU A 186 5.49 10.78 -3.30
CA LEU A 186 4.38 9.83 -3.25
C LEU A 186 3.66 9.96 -1.91
N THR A 187 2.42 10.41 -1.97
CA THR A 187 1.57 10.67 -0.80
C THR A 187 0.26 9.94 -1.02
N VAL A 188 -0.25 9.30 0.04
CA VAL A 188 -1.58 8.70 0.07
C VAL A 188 -2.45 9.50 1.03
N HIS A 189 -3.71 9.68 0.67
CA HIS A 189 -4.67 10.39 1.52
C HIS A 189 -5.45 9.42 2.40
N ALA A 190 -5.92 9.89 3.56
CA ALA A 190 -6.80 9.10 4.41
C ALA A 190 -8.00 8.54 3.61
N GLY A 191 -8.27 7.25 3.75
CA GLY A 191 -9.28 6.49 3.01
C GLY A 191 -8.79 5.86 1.70
N GLN A 192 -7.60 6.22 1.20
CA GLN A 192 -7.06 5.62 -0.02
C GLN A 192 -6.57 4.18 0.23
N ALA A 193 -7.00 3.24 -0.62
CA ALA A 193 -6.56 1.85 -0.53
C ALA A 193 -5.06 1.70 -0.86
N VAL A 194 -4.31 1.07 0.06
CA VAL A 194 -2.87 0.84 -0.09
C VAL A 194 -2.53 -0.63 -0.34
N MET A 195 -3.36 -1.55 0.12
CA MET A 195 -3.22 -2.98 -0.09
C MET A 195 -4.57 -3.65 -0.29
N GLN A 196 -4.56 -4.76 -1.02
CA GLN A 196 -5.71 -5.61 -1.25
C GLN A 196 -5.36 -7.06 -0.96
N ARG A 197 -6.17 -7.72 -0.15
CA ARG A 197 -6.16 -9.16 0.03
C ARG A 197 -6.96 -9.80 -1.09
N ILE A 198 -6.33 -10.75 -1.78
CA ILE A 198 -6.97 -11.67 -2.69
C ILE A 198 -7.27 -12.94 -1.90
N PRO A 199 -8.55 -13.29 -1.67
CA PRO A 199 -8.93 -14.47 -0.90
C PRO A 199 -8.41 -15.77 -1.52
N ALA A 200 -8.24 -16.79 -0.68
CA ALA A 200 -7.92 -18.12 -1.16
C ALA A 200 -9.09 -18.71 -1.97
N THR A 201 -8.79 -19.56 -2.95
CA THR A 201 -9.84 -20.27 -3.71
C THR A 201 -10.11 -21.65 -3.12
N PRO A 202 -11.36 -22.14 -3.16
CA PRO A 202 -11.65 -23.51 -2.79
C PRO A 202 -11.08 -24.47 -3.85
N GLY A 203 -10.54 -25.60 -3.41
CA GLY A 203 -10.19 -26.69 -4.32
C GLY A 203 -11.45 -27.39 -4.85
N THR A 204 -11.37 -27.95 -6.05
CA THR A 204 -12.43 -28.79 -6.62
C THR A 204 -12.10 -30.27 -6.41
N PRO A 205 -12.94 -31.03 -5.67
CA PRO A 205 -12.71 -32.45 -5.46
C PRO A 205 -12.63 -33.23 -6.78
N GLY A 206 -11.74 -34.20 -6.80
CA GLY A 206 -11.63 -35.17 -7.88
C GLY A 206 -12.54 -36.38 -7.65
N GLU A 207 -12.53 -37.30 -8.61
CA GLU A 207 -13.32 -38.52 -8.58
C GLU A 207 -12.56 -39.64 -9.28
N THR A 208 -12.40 -40.78 -8.62
CA THR A 208 -11.81 -42.00 -9.21
C THR A 208 -12.77 -42.67 -10.19
N VAL A 209 -12.30 -43.62 -11.00
CA VAL A 209 -13.17 -44.40 -11.90
C VAL A 209 -14.21 -45.25 -11.15
N SER A 210 -14.00 -45.48 -9.84
CA SER A 210 -14.94 -46.17 -8.94
C SER A 210 -15.96 -45.26 -8.24
N GLY A 211 -16.00 -43.97 -8.60
CA GLY A 211 -16.90 -42.99 -7.97
C GLY A 211 -16.50 -42.53 -6.58
N ALA A 212 -15.30 -42.90 -6.10
CA ALA A 212 -14.79 -42.41 -4.82
C ALA A 212 -14.23 -41.00 -4.99
N VAL A 213 -14.66 -40.08 -4.12
CA VAL A 213 -14.24 -38.66 -4.12
C VAL A 213 -12.80 -38.54 -3.62
N ILE A 214 -11.99 -37.79 -4.37
CA ILE A 214 -10.62 -37.44 -3.98
C ILE A 214 -10.66 -36.01 -3.42
N PRO A 215 -10.38 -35.80 -2.13
CA PRO A 215 -10.46 -34.48 -1.53
C PRO A 215 -9.42 -33.54 -2.15
N ALA A 216 -9.84 -32.31 -2.46
CA ALA A 216 -8.93 -31.24 -2.82
C ALA A 216 -8.54 -30.42 -1.59
N LEU A 217 -7.29 -29.97 -1.54
CA LEU A 217 -6.85 -29.00 -0.55
C LEU A 217 -7.40 -27.62 -0.92
N ALA A 218 -8.01 -26.94 0.07
CA ALA A 218 -8.34 -25.53 -0.06
C ALA A 218 -7.06 -24.68 0.08
N GLY A 219 -7.01 -23.55 -0.63
CA GLY A 219 -5.95 -22.59 -0.45
C GLY A 219 -5.93 -22.04 0.98
N LYS A 220 -4.76 -21.64 1.47
CA LYS A 220 -4.59 -21.02 2.77
C LYS A 220 -4.94 -19.54 2.71
N GLU A 221 -5.74 -19.08 3.68
CA GLU A 221 -6.04 -17.66 3.82
C GLU A 221 -4.82 -16.88 4.32
N THR A 222 -4.63 -15.69 3.76
CA THR A 222 -3.58 -14.75 4.16
C THR A 222 -4.23 -13.54 4.83
N MET A 223 -3.75 -13.15 6.01
CA MET A 223 -4.26 -12.00 6.77
C MET A 223 -3.27 -10.84 6.70
N PHE A 224 -3.76 -9.60 6.80
CA PHE A 224 -2.90 -8.44 6.99
C PHE A 224 -2.14 -8.55 8.32
N SER A 225 -0.89 -8.07 8.36
CA SER A 225 -0.16 -7.98 9.62
C SER A 225 -0.89 -7.02 10.58
N PRO A 226 -1.05 -7.38 11.87
CA PRO A 226 -1.72 -6.52 12.85
C PRO A 226 -0.89 -5.28 13.24
N ASN A 227 0.40 -5.24 12.90
CA ASN A 227 1.33 -4.21 13.37
C ASN A 227 1.62 -3.11 12.34
N LEU A 228 0.72 -2.91 11.37
CA LEU A 228 0.89 -1.88 10.34
C LEU A 228 0.36 -0.53 10.85
N SER A 229 1.24 0.47 10.93
CA SER A 229 0.89 1.82 11.37
C SER A 229 0.33 2.69 10.24
N GLY A 230 -0.54 3.63 10.59
CA GLY A 230 -1.10 4.60 9.65
C GLY A 230 -2.09 4.01 8.64
N VAL A 231 -2.50 2.76 8.82
CA VAL A 231 -3.44 2.04 7.95
C VAL A 231 -4.54 1.39 8.78
N ALA A 232 -5.71 1.19 8.16
CA ALA A 232 -6.85 0.53 8.78
C ALA A 232 -7.62 -0.28 7.72
N PRO A 233 -8.36 -1.34 8.11
CA PRO A 233 -9.30 -2.01 7.22
C PRO A 233 -10.31 -1.01 6.64
N ASP A 234 -10.59 -1.13 5.34
CA ASP A 234 -11.61 -0.31 4.69
C ASP A 234 -13.00 -0.64 5.27
N PRO A 235 -13.78 0.37 5.73
CA PRO A 235 -15.11 0.15 6.27
C PRO A 235 -16.08 -0.54 5.29
N ALA A 236 -15.87 -0.37 3.98
CA ALA A 236 -16.72 -0.94 2.94
C ALA A 236 -16.26 -2.32 2.46
N ASP A 237 -14.98 -2.66 2.63
CA ASP A 237 -14.40 -3.92 2.14
C ASP A 237 -13.30 -4.44 3.08
N PRO A 238 -13.54 -5.51 3.87
CA PRO A 238 -12.55 -6.05 4.79
C PRO A 238 -11.34 -6.69 4.08
N ASN A 239 -11.39 -6.86 2.76
CA ASN A 239 -10.24 -7.30 1.97
C ASN A 239 -9.35 -6.14 1.52
N LYS A 240 -9.67 -4.89 1.87
CA LYS A 240 -8.82 -3.73 1.57
C LYS A 240 -8.27 -3.15 2.84
N LEU A 241 -7.01 -2.73 2.77
CA LEU A 241 -6.39 -1.91 3.78
C LEU A 241 -6.22 -0.50 3.19
N ALA A 242 -6.80 0.48 3.86
CA ALA A 242 -6.76 1.88 3.48
C ALA A 242 -5.86 2.68 4.42
N ALA A 243 -5.33 3.79 3.93
CA ALA A 243 -4.60 4.74 4.76
C ALA A 243 -5.54 5.33 5.82
N ALA A 244 -5.18 5.25 7.09
CA ALA A 244 -5.93 5.86 8.20
C ALA A 244 -5.60 7.36 8.35
N ILE A 245 -4.44 7.76 7.85
CA ILE A 245 -3.91 9.13 7.87
C ILE A 245 -3.37 9.50 6.49
N THR A 246 -3.30 10.80 6.19
CA THR A 246 -2.56 11.28 5.02
C THR A 246 -1.06 11.22 5.29
N GLY A 247 -0.26 10.73 4.35
CA GLY A 247 1.19 10.64 4.52
C GLY A 247 1.91 9.84 3.45
N GLN A 248 3.19 9.52 3.70
CA GLN A 248 4.02 8.74 2.79
C GLN A 248 3.80 7.24 2.99
N PRO A 249 3.50 6.46 1.93
CA PRO A 249 3.45 5.01 2.03
C PRO A 249 4.88 4.44 2.05
N VAL A 250 5.19 3.64 3.08
CA VAL A 250 6.48 2.96 3.25
C VAL A 250 6.27 1.44 3.20
N ARG A 251 6.99 0.79 2.27
CA ARG A 251 6.97 -0.68 2.15
C ARG A 251 7.89 -1.29 3.20
N THR A 252 7.33 -2.20 4.00
CA THR A 252 8.04 -2.99 5.01
C THR A 252 8.02 -4.47 4.62
N ARG A 253 8.67 -5.34 5.41
CA ARG A 253 8.58 -6.80 5.22
C ARG A 253 7.17 -7.36 5.43
N GLU A 254 6.36 -6.69 6.24
CA GLU A 254 5.04 -7.17 6.66
C GLU A 254 3.89 -6.58 5.83
N GLY A 255 4.17 -5.57 5.00
CA GLY A 255 3.16 -4.85 4.22
C GLY A 255 3.51 -3.37 4.07
N VAL A 256 2.50 -2.54 3.85
CA VAL A 256 2.64 -1.08 3.72
C VAL A 256 2.18 -0.39 5.00
N ILE A 257 2.99 0.54 5.50
CA ILE A 257 2.62 1.50 6.53
C ILE A 257 2.49 2.89 5.91
N VAL A 258 1.78 3.80 6.58
CA VAL A 258 1.73 5.22 6.18
C VAL A 258 2.32 6.07 7.29
N GLU A 259 3.32 6.88 6.96
CA GLU A 259 3.97 7.79 7.88
C GLU A 259 3.53 9.23 7.63
N PRO A 260 3.14 10.01 8.66
CA PRO A 260 2.77 11.42 8.51
C PRO A 260 4.01 12.33 8.33
N THR A 261 5.21 11.74 8.35
CA THR A 261 6.49 12.45 8.31
C THR A 261 7.30 11.95 7.12
N TYR A 262 7.73 12.86 6.25
CA TYR A 262 8.66 12.56 5.18
C TYR A 262 10.10 12.72 5.69
N THR A 263 10.88 11.63 5.67
CA THR A 263 12.29 11.65 6.12
C THR A 263 13.25 11.58 4.95
N VAL A 264 14.21 12.50 4.90
CA VAL A 264 15.30 12.54 3.91
C VAL A 264 16.64 12.71 4.61
N ASN A 265 17.73 12.21 4.01
CA ASN A 265 19.06 12.38 4.58
C ASN A 265 19.52 13.84 4.45
N GLU A 266 19.53 14.39 3.24
CA GLU A 266 19.96 15.75 2.94
C GLU A 266 19.09 16.32 1.82
N VAL A 267 18.97 17.65 1.79
CA VAL A 267 18.26 18.35 0.70
C VAL A 267 19.29 19.02 -0.20
N THR A 268 19.51 18.40 -1.34
CA THR A 268 20.50 18.78 -2.35
C THR A 268 19.84 18.84 -3.73
N ILE A 269 20.59 19.24 -4.76
CA ILE A 269 20.09 19.17 -6.14
C ILE A 269 19.69 17.75 -6.56
N ASN A 270 20.28 16.70 -5.95
CA ASN A 270 19.96 15.31 -6.25
C ASN A 270 18.69 14.81 -5.56
N SER A 271 18.36 15.35 -4.38
CA SER A 271 17.10 15.04 -3.72
C SER A 271 15.97 15.90 -4.28
N GLY A 272 16.29 17.10 -4.78
CA GLY A 272 15.32 18.11 -5.21
C GLY A 272 14.61 18.80 -4.05
N ASN A 273 13.78 19.77 -4.42
CA ASN A 273 12.86 20.47 -3.52
C ASN A 273 11.86 19.50 -2.90
N ILE A 274 11.31 19.90 -1.76
CA ILE A 274 10.34 19.13 -0.99
C ILE A 274 9.07 19.96 -0.84
N ASP A 275 7.95 19.37 -1.23
CA ASP A 275 6.61 19.86 -0.93
C ASP A 275 5.81 18.66 -0.39
N PHE A 276 5.38 18.72 0.87
CA PHE A 276 4.79 17.59 1.57
C PHE A 276 3.64 18.03 2.50
N ASP A 277 2.49 17.37 2.37
CA ASP A 277 1.36 17.55 3.28
C ASP A 277 1.54 16.67 4.53
N GLY A 278 2.35 17.17 5.45
CA GLY A 278 2.69 16.52 6.71
C GLY A 278 3.93 17.18 7.33
N ALA A 279 4.62 16.44 8.20
CA ALA A 279 5.90 16.88 8.77
C ALA A 279 7.08 16.46 7.88
N VAL A 280 8.19 17.19 7.93
CA VAL A 280 9.42 16.85 7.19
C VAL A 280 10.61 16.75 8.15
N THR A 281 11.37 15.67 8.05
CA THR A 281 12.62 15.49 8.79
C THR A 281 13.79 15.36 7.82
N VAL A 282 14.74 16.29 7.91
CA VAL A 282 16.03 16.25 7.21
C VAL A 282 17.10 15.86 8.22
N LYS A 283 17.82 14.75 8.00
CA LYS A 283 18.83 14.28 8.96
C LYS A 283 20.11 15.13 8.96
N GLY A 284 20.47 15.69 7.81
CA GLY A 284 21.67 16.48 7.57
C GLY A 284 21.32 17.89 7.09
N ASP A 285 22.07 18.37 6.10
CA ASP A 285 22.04 19.76 5.66
C ASP A 285 21.01 20.04 4.54
N VAL A 286 20.65 21.31 4.41
CA VAL A 286 19.88 21.86 3.29
C VAL A 286 20.76 22.81 2.50
N GLN A 287 21.05 22.45 1.25
CA GLN A 287 21.95 23.22 0.38
C GLN A 287 21.32 24.50 -0.18
N ALA A 288 22.19 25.42 -0.60
CA ALA A 288 21.83 26.67 -1.25
C ALA A 288 20.88 26.49 -2.43
N GLY A 289 19.83 27.31 -2.45
CA GLY A 289 18.83 27.37 -3.51
C GLY A 289 17.77 26.26 -3.49
N MET A 290 17.76 25.42 -2.45
CA MET A 290 16.71 24.41 -2.23
C MET A 290 15.48 25.03 -1.54
N THR A 291 14.34 24.38 -1.73
CA THR A 291 13.06 24.76 -1.09
C THR A 291 12.44 23.57 -0.37
N ILE A 292 11.99 23.78 0.86
CA ILE A 292 11.20 22.82 1.65
C ILE A 292 9.91 23.50 2.07
N ARG A 293 8.77 22.88 1.72
CA ARG A 293 7.43 23.28 2.14
C ARG A 293 6.76 22.09 2.84
N ALA A 294 6.22 22.35 4.01
CA ALA A 294 5.50 21.37 4.81
C ALA A 294 4.25 22.00 5.45
N SER A 295 3.12 21.27 5.47
CA SER A 295 1.93 21.73 6.19
C SER A 295 2.07 21.58 7.71
N GLY A 296 2.90 20.64 8.18
CA GLY A 296 3.24 20.43 9.58
C GLY A 296 4.60 21.03 9.97
N ASP A 297 5.29 20.34 10.89
CA ASP A 297 6.59 20.75 11.41
C ASP A 297 7.75 20.38 10.47
N ILE A 298 8.84 21.15 10.52
CA ILE A 298 10.09 20.83 9.83
C ILE A 298 11.23 20.71 10.84
N GLU A 299 11.87 19.54 10.90
CA GLU A 299 13.08 19.29 11.68
C GLU A 299 14.29 19.08 10.76
N ILE A 300 15.36 19.84 10.97
CA ILE A 300 16.60 19.77 10.21
C ILE A 300 17.74 19.48 11.19
N GLY A 301 18.42 18.35 11.00
CA GLY A 301 19.52 17.90 11.85
C GLY A 301 20.83 18.65 11.63
N GLY A 302 21.03 19.22 10.44
CA GLY A 302 22.21 19.98 10.05
C GLY A 302 21.98 21.48 9.98
N THR A 303 22.63 22.12 9.00
CA THR A 303 22.61 23.55 8.72
C THR A 303 21.78 23.83 7.47
N VAL A 304 21.14 25.00 7.45
CA VAL A 304 20.43 25.53 6.28
C VAL A 304 21.25 26.65 5.67
N GLU A 305 21.60 26.51 4.40
CA GLU A 305 22.33 27.53 3.64
C GLU A 305 21.45 28.08 2.52
N ALA A 306 21.24 29.40 2.50
CA ALA A 306 20.60 30.16 1.43
C ALA A 306 19.39 29.44 0.77
N ALA A 307 18.45 28.98 1.60
CA ALA A 307 17.31 28.16 1.19
C ALA A 307 15.97 28.77 1.64
N VAL A 308 14.88 28.26 1.05
CA VAL A 308 13.52 28.62 1.41
C VAL A 308 12.89 27.51 2.24
N ILE A 309 12.57 27.80 3.50
CA ILE A 309 11.95 26.82 4.41
C ILE A 309 10.62 27.38 4.88
N VAL A 310 9.52 26.69 4.60
CA VAL A 310 8.16 27.12 4.98
C VAL A 310 7.43 25.96 5.66
N ALA A 311 7.07 26.16 6.92
CA ALA A 311 6.31 25.20 7.72
C ALA A 311 4.98 25.81 8.18
N GLY A 312 3.91 25.01 8.19
CA GLY A 312 2.66 25.39 8.87
C GLY A 312 2.79 25.32 10.40
N GLY A 313 3.62 24.41 10.91
CA GLY A 313 3.92 24.24 12.34
C GLY A 313 5.24 24.90 12.76
N ASP A 314 6.00 24.19 13.58
CA ASP A 314 7.31 24.63 14.11
C ASP A 314 8.46 24.33 13.13
N ILE A 315 9.54 25.12 13.23
CA ILE A 315 10.81 24.83 12.55
C ILE A 315 11.92 24.67 13.58
N VAL A 316 12.60 23.52 13.54
CA VAL A 316 13.76 23.23 14.40
C VAL A 316 14.97 22.91 13.54
N ILE A 317 16.02 23.73 13.63
CA ILE A 317 17.31 23.51 12.98
C ILE A 317 18.34 23.22 14.07
N LYS A 318 18.83 21.99 14.17
CA LYS A 318 19.83 21.63 15.19
C LYS A 318 21.16 22.36 14.96
N GLY A 319 21.54 22.59 13.71
CA GLY A 319 22.68 23.44 13.34
C GLY A 319 22.29 24.92 13.31
N GLY A 320 22.68 25.63 12.25
CA GLY A 320 22.35 27.05 12.07
C GLY A 320 21.63 27.36 10.76
N ALA A 321 21.13 28.59 10.66
CA ALA A 321 20.55 29.14 9.44
C ALA A 321 21.45 30.25 8.90
N ILE A 322 21.95 30.08 7.69
CA ILE A 322 22.84 31.03 7.01
C ILE A 322 22.12 31.50 5.74
N GLY A 323 21.78 32.79 5.67
CA GLY A 323 21.14 33.34 4.47
C GLY A 323 22.13 33.61 3.35
N ALA A 324 21.63 34.08 2.21
CA ALA A 324 22.45 34.31 1.02
C ALA A 324 23.44 35.48 1.16
N GLY A 325 23.19 36.45 2.08
CA GLY A 325 24.08 37.60 2.27
C GLY A 325 24.30 38.44 0.99
N GLY A 326 23.31 38.48 0.09
CA GLY A 326 23.41 39.14 -1.21
C GLY A 326 24.16 38.35 -2.30
N ARG A 327 24.52 37.09 -2.04
CA ARG A 327 25.07 36.19 -3.05
C ARG A 327 24.05 35.96 -4.17
N LYS A 328 24.57 35.90 -5.39
CA LYS A 328 23.82 35.60 -6.61
C LYS A 328 24.11 34.17 -7.04
N ASP A 329 23.14 33.54 -7.69
CA ASP A 329 23.34 32.24 -8.33
C ASP A 329 24.24 32.35 -9.57
N ALA A 330 24.53 31.20 -10.19
CA ALA A 330 25.36 31.13 -11.40
C ALA A 330 24.77 31.93 -12.59
N GLN A 331 23.49 32.28 -12.56
CA GLN A 331 22.80 33.08 -13.57
C GLN A 331 22.71 34.56 -13.19
N GLY A 332 23.26 34.97 -12.05
CA GLY A 332 23.25 36.35 -11.57
C GLY A 332 21.95 36.77 -10.87
N ASN A 333 21.05 35.84 -10.58
CA ASN A 333 19.82 36.11 -9.84
C ASN A 333 20.09 36.05 -8.32
N GLU A 334 19.33 36.80 -7.54
CA GLU A 334 19.37 36.67 -6.09
C GLU A 334 18.91 35.27 -5.66
N ILE A 335 19.64 34.66 -4.74
CA ILE A 335 19.26 33.37 -4.17
C ILE A 335 18.16 33.64 -3.12
N PRO A 336 16.91 33.19 -3.33
CA PRO A 336 15.86 33.38 -2.35
C PRO A 336 16.23 32.63 -1.07
N SER A 337 16.33 33.35 0.04
CA SER A 337 16.59 32.77 1.35
C SER A 337 15.66 33.38 2.40
N TYR A 338 14.67 32.61 2.84
CA TYR A 338 13.80 33.01 3.94
C TYR A 338 13.28 31.76 4.66
N ILE A 339 13.06 31.92 5.96
CA ILE A 339 12.50 30.89 6.82
C ILE A 339 11.21 31.43 7.40
N GLN A 340 10.13 30.66 7.26
CA GLN A 340 8.80 31.04 7.75
C GLN A 340 8.12 29.84 8.42
N CYS A 341 7.60 30.05 9.63
CA CYS A 341 6.85 29.04 10.37
C CYS A 341 5.58 29.63 10.98
N GLY A 342 4.50 28.83 11.03
CA GLY A 342 3.27 29.21 11.73
C GLY A 342 3.40 29.15 13.25
N GLY A 343 4.29 28.31 13.76
CA GLY A 343 4.62 28.19 15.19
C GLY A 343 5.92 28.91 15.57
N SER A 344 6.76 28.22 16.32
CA SER A 344 8.05 28.69 16.82
C SER A 344 9.23 28.23 15.95
N PHE A 345 10.27 29.06 15.90
CA PHE A 345 11.54 28.75 15.25
C PHE A 345 12.63 28.53 16.29
N THR A 346 13.41 27.45 16.14
CA THR A 346 14.58 27.17 16.97
C THR A 346 15.83 26.89 16.12
N ALA A 347 16.96 27.52 16.44
CA ALA A 347 18.25 27.20 15.83
C ALA A 347 19.44 27.40 16.79
N THR A 348 20.61 26.82 16.49
CA THR A 348 21.83 27.11 17.25
C THR A 348 22.33 28.53 16.97
N TYR A 349 22.39 28.93 15.69
CA TYR A 349 22.78 30.27 15.27
C TYR A 349 22.04 30.70 14.01
N VAL A 350 21.91 32.01 13.80
CA VAL A 350 21.27 32.59 12.62
C VAL A 350 22.12 33.74 12.07
N GLN A 351 22.57 33.64 10.83
CA GLN A 351 23.44 34.62 10.19
C GLN A 351 22.89 35.08 8.84
N GLN A 352 22.81 36.40 8.64
CA GLN A 352 22.43 37.01 7.36
C GLN A 352 21.12 36.46 6.77
N ALA A 353 20.21 36.01 7.63
CA ALA A 353 18.98 35.32 7.25
C ALA A 353 17.75 36.13 7.66
N LYS A 354 16.65 35.90 6.96
CA LYS A 354 15.32 36.39 7.31
C LYS A 354 14.50 35.25 7.90
N VAL A 355 14.01 35.43 9.13
CA VAL A 355 13.22 34.45 9.87
C VAL A 355 11.93 35.10 10.35
N GLU A 356 10.80 34.51 9.99
CA GLU A 356 9.47 34.90 10.45
C GLU A 356 8.80 33.73 11.19
N ALA A 357 8.43 33.95 12.44
CA ALA A 357 7.75 32.96 13.28
C ALA A 357 6.40 33.49 13.76
N GLY A 358 5.36 32.66 13.62
CA GLY A 358 4.00 32.97 14.08
C GLY A 358 3.86 32.96 15.61
N ASP A 359 4.83 32.44 16.34
CA ASP A 359 4.89 32.51 17.80
C ASP A 359 6.20 33.15 18.28
N SER A 360 7.26 32.35 18.43
CA SER A 360 8.50 32.77 19.10
C SER A 360 9.75 32.32 18.34
N ILE A 361 10.87 33.02 18.53
CA ILE A 361 12.18 32.67 17.96
C ILE A 361 13.15 32.38 19.10
N PHE A 362 13.76 31.20 19.08
CA PHE A 362 14.77 30.76 20.03
C PHE A 362 16.10 30.48 19.32
N ILE A 363 17.16 31.15 19.76
CA ILE A 363 18.50 30.96 19.19
C ILE A 363 19.47 30.64 20.32
N ASP A 364 20.15 29.49 20.27
CA ASP A 364 20.96 29.03 21.40
C ASP A 364 22.25 29.85 21.59
N ASP A 365 22.86 30.35 20.51
CA ASP A 365 24.19 31.00 20.52
C ASP A 365 24.19 32.45 20.00
N VAL A 366 24.09 32.66 18.68
CA VAL A 366 24.27 33.99 18.09
C VAL A 366 23.29 34.27 16.94
N ALA A 367 22.76 35.49 16.94
CA ALA A 367 22.04 36.08 15.81
C ALA A 367 22.90 37.22 15.23
N MET A 368 23.32 37.11 13.96
CA MET A 368 24.23 38.08 13.35
C MET A 368 23.72 38.59 12.00
N GLN A 369 23.57 39.92 11.87
CA GLN A 369 23.11 40.59 10.65
C GLN A 369 21.81 40.00 10.08
N SER A 370 20.91 39.59 10.96
CA SER A 370 19.69 38.86 10.61
C SER A 370 18.45 39.73 10.77
N ASN A 371 17.38 39.41 10.06
CA ASN A 371 16.07 40.01 10.23
C ASN A 371 15.14 38.98 10.88
N LEU A 372 14.86 39.15 12.16
CA LEU A 372 14.09 38.23 12.99
C LEU A 372 12.76 38.88 13.34
N ILE A 373 11.66 38.20 13.01
CA ILE A 373 10.30 38.67 13.29
C ILE A 373 9.54 37.56 14.00
N ALA A 374 9.15 37.80 15.25
CA ALA A 374 8.32 36.92 16.05
C ALA A 374 7.05 37.65 16.49
N ILE A 375 5.94 36.94 16.64
CA ILE A 375 4.74 37.55 17.21
C ILE A 375 4.94 37.81 18.70
N ASN A 376 5.45 36.85 19.47
CA ASN A 376 5.56 36.96 20.92
C ASN A 376 6.94 37.40 21.38
N GLN A 377 7.95 36.54 21.25
CA GLN A 377 9.27 36.80 21.82
C GLN A 377 10.44 36.28 20.96
N ILE A 378 11.58 36.96 21.10
CA ILE A 378 12.87 36.53 20.58
C ILE A 378 13.81 36.33 21.77
N VAL A 379 14.36 35.12 21.92
CA VAL A 379 15.31 34.79 22.99
C VAL A 379 16.58 34.23 22.38
N VAL A 380 17.71 34.89 22.63
CA VAL A 380 19.04 34.51 22.12
C VAL A 380 19.98 34.23 23.28
N GLY A 381 20.60 33.05 23.30
CA GLY A 381 21.59 32.70 24.31
C GLY A 381 21.12 31.85 25.47
N HIS A 382 20.05 31.06 25.30
CA HIS A 382 19.58 30.20 26.38
C HIS A 382 20.68 29.21 26.84
N LYS A 383 21.49 28.69 25.90
CA LYS A 383 22.54 27.70 26.20
C LYS A 383 23.96 28.24 26.09
N GLN A 384 24.23 29.14 25.13
CA GLN A 384 25.60 29.56 24.75
C GLN A 384 25.83 31.07 24.96
N ARG A 385 26.54 31.74 24.05
CA ARG A 385 27.04 33.12 24.25
C ARG A 385 25.92 34.15 24.34
N GLY A 386 24.90 34.03 23.51
CA GLY A 386 23.70 34.87 23.54
C GLY A 386 23.87 36.25 22.96
N HIS A 387 24.47 36.35 21.77
CA HIS A 387 24.78 37.63 21.14
C HIS A 387 23.77 37.95 20.04
N ILE A 388 23.26 39.19 20.02
CA ILE A 388 22.55 39.77 18.86
C ILE A 388 23.45 40.85 18.28
N ILE A 389 23.95 40.65 17.06
CA ILE A 389 24.95 41.52 16.42
C ILE A 389 24.43 41.99 15.06
N GLY A 390 23.89 43.20 15.04
CA GLY A 390 23.43 43.83 13.80
C GLY A 390 22.15 43.24 13.23
N GLY A 391 21.53 44.00 12.33
CA GLY A 391 20.25 43.63 11.71
C GLY A 391 19.07 44.12 12.53
N ARG A 392 17.95 43.40 12.46
CA ARG A 392 16.67 43.79 13.05
C ARG A 392 16.04 42.63 13.81
N ALA A 393 15.62 42.87 15.05
CA ALA A 393 14.85 41.92 15.85
C ALA A 393 13.52 42.57 16.24
N GLN A 394 12.41 41.98 15.82
CA GLN A 394 11.06 42.49 16.06
C GLN A 394 10.23 41.46 16.82
N ALA A 395 9.71 41.82 18.00
CA ALA A 395 8.82 40.98 18.81
C ALA A 395 7.83 41.80 19.61
N THR A 396 6.58 41.33 19.80
CA THR A 396 5.58 42.14 20.51
C THR A 396 5.88 42.27 22.00
N LEU A 397 6.38 41.21 22.64
CA LEU A 397 6.47 41.12 24.11
C LEU A 397 7.90 41.22 24.65
N LEU A 398 8.83 40.48 24.05
CA LEU A 398 10.18 40.35 24.62
C LEU A 398 11.24 40.16 23.55
N VAL A 399 12.31 40.95 23.64
CA VAL A 399 13.59 40.61 23.00
C VAL A 399 14.63 40.43 24.10
N LYS A 400 15.12 39.22 24.28
CA LYS A 400 16.07 38.85 25.33
C LYS A 400 17.36 38.31 24.74
N ALA A 401 18.50 38.83 25.18
CA ALA A 401 19.81 38.30 24.87
C ALA A 401 20.77 38.45 26.06
N LYS A 402 21.92 37.76 26.04
CA LYS A 402 23.00 38.02 26.99
C LYS A 402 23.74 39.30 26.64
N VAL A 403 24.03 39.48 25.35
CA VAL A 403 24.75 40.64 24.81
C VAL A 403 24.03 41.17 23.58
N ILE A 404 23.82 42.49 23.53
CA ILE A 404 23.23 43.17 22.36
C ILE A 404 24.25 44.15 21.78
N GLY A 405 24.51 44.03 20.48
CA GLY A 405 25.54 44.75 19.77
C GLY A 405 26.92 44.07 19.85
N SER A 406 27.94 44.77 19.37
CA SER A 406 29.34 44.34 19.44
C SER A 406 30.25 45.58 19.54
N GLY A 407 31.50 45.40 19.97
CA GLY A 407 32.48 46.50 20.02
C GLY A 407 32.85 47.11 18.66
N ALA A 408 32.35 46.56 17.55
CA ALA A 408 32.42 47.19 16.23
C ALA A 408 31.27 48.18 15.97
N HIS A 409 30.41 48.42 16.96
CA HIS A 409 29.26 49.34 16.92
C HIS A 409 28.32 49.11 15.73
N ILE A 410 28.11 47.83 15.40
CA ILE A 410 27.22 47.43 14.31
C ILE A 410 25.77 47.76 14.69
N GLY A 411 25.12 48.58 13.85
CA GLY A 411 23.73 49.01 14.04
C GLY A 411 22.78 47.83 14.27
N THR A 412 22.23 47.75 15.47
CA THR A 412 21.38 46.66 15.95
C THR A 412 20.03 47.24 16.35
N ARG A 413 19.03 47.06 15.50
CA ARG A 413 17.69 47.61 15.70
C ARG A 413 16.77 46.60 16.37
N ILE A 414 16.10 47.01 17.43
CA ILE A 414 15.14 46.19 18.16
C ILE A 414 13.80 46.91 18.16
N ASP A 415 12.78 46.28 17.58
CA ASP A 415 11.42 46.80 17.59
C ASP A 415 10.58 45.95 18.56
N ILE A 416 10.05 46.57 19.61
CA ILE A 416 9.17 45.93 20.59
C ILE A 416 7.80 46.60 20.66
N GLY A 417 6.82 45.90 21.21
CA GLY A 417 5.45 46.38 21.33
C GLY A 417 4.63 46.18 20.06
N LEU A 418 3.45 46.79 20.03
CA LEU A 418 2.45 46.53 18.99
C LEU A 418 2.64 47.35 17.73
N ASP A 419 2.40 46.70 16.59
CA ASP A 419 2.23 47.37 15.29
C ASP A 419 1.15 48.47 15.42
N PRO A 420 1.40 49.72 14.99
CA PRO A 420 0.39 50.77 14.90
C PRO A 420 -0.93 50.33 14.24
N LYS A 421 -0.89 49.34 13.34
CA LYS A 421 -2.08 48.73 12.74
C LYS A 421 -2.99 48.02 13.75
N LEU A 422 -2.44 47.37 14.78
CA LEU A 422 -3.25 46.70 15.80
C LEU A 422 -4.00 47.72 16.68
N ARG A 423 -3.36 48.87 16.99
CA ARG A 423 -4.05 50.00 17.66
C ARG A 423 -5.15 50.59 16.79
N ALA A 424 -4.92 50.75 15.49
CA ALA A 424 -5.95 51.20 14.55
C ALA A 424 -7.12 50.19 14.45
N GLN A 425 -6.82 48.89 14.49
CA GLN A 425 -7.84 47.83 14.54
C GLN A 425 -8.67 47.90 15.83
N GLN A 426 -8.05 48.15 16.98
CA GLN A 426 -8.75 48.36 18.25
C GLN A 426 -9.74 49.54 18.14
N GLN A 427 -9.28 50.69 17.64
CA GLN A 427 -10.13 51.86 17.46
C GLN A 427 -11.31 51.57 16.53
N ARG A 428 -11.06 50.86 15.42
CA ARG A 428 -12.13 50.46 14.48
C ARG A 428 -13.16 49.55 15.14
N LEU A 429 -12.72 48.61 15.96
CA LEU A 429 -13.60 47.66 16.65
C LEU A 429 -14.46 48.37 17.70
N VAL A 430 -13.86 49.28 18.49
CA VAL A 430 -14.58 50.13 19.46
C VAL A 430 -15.65 50.98 18.76
N LEU A 431 -15.32 51.62 17.65
CA LEU A 431 -16.29 52.40 16.87
C LEU A 431 -17.42 51.55 16.29
N HIS A 432 -17.10 50.36 15.78
CA HIS A 432 -18.13 49.44 15.26
C HIS A 432 -19.06 48.96 16.37
N ARG A 433 -18.53 48.62 17.55
CA ARG A 433 -19.35 48.23 18.70
C ARG A 433 -20.31 49.35 19.11
N GLN A 434 -19.82 50.60 19.19
CA GLN A 434 -20.66 51.77 19.49
C GLN A 434 -21.81 51.92 18.49
N GLN A 435 -21.56 51.75 17.18
CA GLN A 435 -22.61 51.80 16.16
C GLN A 435 -23.67 50.71 16.35
N VAL A 436 -23.26 49.49 16.67
CA VAL A 436 -24.18 48.36 16.90
C VAL A 436 -24.98 48.56 18.20
N GLU A 437 -24.35 49.10 19.26
CA GLU A 437 -25.02 49.46 20.51
C GLU A 437 -26.08 50.56 20.29
N GLU A 438 -25.78 51.58 19.49
CA GLU A 438 -26.74 52.62 19.12
C GLU A 438 -27.92 52.06 18.32
N GLN A 439 -27.66 51.19 17.35
CA GLN A 439 -28.72 50.49 16.59
C GLN A 439 -29.59 49.63 17.51
N LEU A 440 -28.98 48.89 18.44
CA LEU A 440 -29.70 48.09 19.43
C LEU A 440 -30.57 48.97 20.32
N ALA A 441 -30.05 50.11 20.79
CA ALA A 441 -30.80 51.06 21.61
C ALA A 441 -32.03 51.62 20.85
N GLN A 442 -31.91 51.89 19.55
CA GLN A 442 -33.05 52.31 18.72
C GLN A 442 -34.11 51.21 18.59
N VAL A 443 -33.68 49.97 18.36
CA VAL A 443 -34.59 48.81 18.24
C VAL A 443 -35.27 48.51 19.58
N VAL A 444 -34.56 48.61 20.70
CA VAL A 444 -35.12 48.44 22.06
C VAL A 444 -36.16 49.53 22.34
N LYS A 445 -35.86 50.80 22.06
CA LYS A 445 -36.83 51.91 22.19
C LYS A 445 -38.09 51.68 21.36
N LEU A 446 -37.97 51.16 20.14
CA LEU A 446 -39.11 50.82 19.30
C LEU A 446 -39.97 49.71 19.92
N LEU A 447 -39.33 48.67 20.47
CA LEU A 447 -40.02 47.57 21.14
C LEU A 447 -40.71 48.03 22.44
N GLU A 448 -40.09 48.92 23.21
CA GLU A 448 -40.70 49.54 24.40
C GLU A 448 -41.89 50.44 24.07
N LEU A 449 -41.78 51.24 23.01
CA LEU A 449 -42.88 52.06 22.49
C LEU A 449 -44.06 51.17 22.09
N ALA A 450 -43.79 50.07 21.39
CA ALA A 450 -44.81 49.12 20.96
C ALA A 450 -45.48 48.40 22.14
N ALA A 451 -44.75 48.17 23.25
CA ALA A 451 -45.32 47.62 24.47
C ALA A 451 -46.26 48.61 25.19
N LYS A 452 -45.97 49.91 25.11
CA LYS A 452 -46.79 50.98 25.71
C LYS A 452 -48.00 51.39 24.84
N LEU A 453 -47.89 51.28 23.52
CA LEU A 453 -48.89 51.73 22.55
C LEU A 453 -49.09 50.66 21.44
N PRO A 454 -49.86 49.59 21.71
CA PRO A 454 -49.98 48.45 20.80
C PRO A 454 -50.65 48.77 19.45
N GLU A 455 -51.53 49.77 19.40
CA GLU A 455 -52.26 50.15 18.17
C GLU A 455 -51.42 50.92 17.14
N ARG A 456 -50.23 51.41 17.54
CA ARG A 456 -49.39 52.27 16.69
C ARG A 456 -48.32 51.53 15.89
N VAL A 457 -48.08 50.24 16.15
CA VAL A 457 -46.98 49.49 15.54
C VAL A 457 -47.51 48.21 14.88
N PRO A 458 -47.32 48.02 13.56
CA PRO A 458 -47.75 46.82 12.87
C PRO A 458 -47.08 45.54 13.44
N PRO A 459 -47.81 44.41 13.53
CA PRO A 459 -47.28 43.15 14.07
C PRO A 459 -46.09 42.59 13.26
N GLU A 460 -46.03 42.89 11.97
CA GLU A 460 -44.90 42.51 11.12
C GLU A 460 -43.60 43.28 11.49
N THR A 461 -43.72 44.57 11.81
CA THR A 461 -42.62 45.42 12.27
C THR A 461 -42.09 44.95 13.62
N LEU A 462 -42.97 44.50 14.52
CA LEU A 462 -42.58 43.90 15.81
C LEU A 462 -41.79 42.60 15.64
N LYS A 463 -42.23 41.72 14.72
CA LYS A 463 -41.51 40.48 14.41
C LYS A 463 -40.13 40.76 13.85
N ARG A 464 -40.03 41.71 12.89
CA ARG A 464 -38.75 42.15 12.32
C ARG A 464 -37.83 42.76 13.38
N ALA A 465 -38.35 43.65 14.24
CA ALA A 465 -37.58 44.27 15.32
C ALA A 465 -37.02 43.24 16.33
N ARG A 466 -37.77 42.19 16.66
CA ARG A 466 -37.27 41.09 17.52
C ARG A 466 -36.14 40.31 16.87
N ILE A 467 -36.25 39.99 15.57
CA ILE A 467 -35.19 39.32 14.81
C ILE A 467 -33.94 40.19 14.71
N THR A 468 -34.11 41.49 14.40
CA THR A 468 -33.01 42.45 14.34
C THR A 468 -32.33 42.59 15.70
N ARG A 469 -33.09 42.65 16.80
CA ARG A 469 -32.53 42.68 18.16
C ARG A 469 -31.66 41.45 18.45
N GLU A 470 -32.15 40.25 18.13
CA GLU A 470 -31.37 39.02 18.32
C GLU A 470 -30.11 38.99 17.45
N SER A 471 -30.19 39.45 16.21
CA SER A 471 -29.03 39.57 15.30
C SER A 471 -27.99 40.56 15.83
N LEU A 472 -28.42 41.73 16.30
CA LEU A 472 -27.54 42.75 16.89
C LEU A 472 -26.90 42.25 18.18
N LEU A 473 -27.65 41.54 19.05
CA LEU A 473 -27.09 40.93 20.25
C LEU A 473 -26.02 39.88 19.93
N ARG A 474 -26.25 38.99 18.95
CA ARG A 474 -25.22 38.03 18.49
C ARG A 474 -23.98 38.75 17.96
N THR A 475 -24.19 39.84 17.23
CA THR A 475 -23.09 40.65 16.69
C THR A 475 -22.29 41.31 17.82
N LEU A 476 -22.95 41.82 18.87
CA LEU A 476 -22.30 42.37 20.05
C LEU A 476 -21.52 41.32 20.83
N THR A 477 -22.05 40.10 20.99
CA THR A 477 -21.32 39.00 21.61
C THR A 477 -20.01 38.70 20.86
N ARG A 478 -20.08 38.56 19.53
CA ARG A 478 -18.89 38.33 18.69
C ARG A 478 -17.88 39.47 18.78
N LEU A 479 -18.34 40.72 18.68
CA LEU A 479 -17.46 41.89 18.81
C LEU A 479 -16.82 41.96 20.19
N GLY A 480 -17.54 41.58 21.25
CA GLY A 480 -17.01 41.50 22.61
C GLY A 480 -15.90 40.46 22.74
N GLU A 481 -16.08 39.26 22.18
CA GLU A 481 -15.04 38.21 22.16
C GLU A 481 -13.77 38.70 21.44
N GLU A 482 -13.93 39.29 20.25
CA GLU A 482 -12.82 39.87 19.48
C GLU A 482 -12.10 41.00 20.25
N GLU A 483 -12.86 41.87 20.93
CA GLU A 483 -12.28 42.96 21.74
C GLU A 483 -11.51 42.42 22.95
N THR A 484 -12.02 41.39 23.61
CA THR A 484 -11.38 40.79 24.79
C THR A 484 -10.03 40.19 24.42
N LEU A 485 -9.97 39.46 23.29
CA LEU A 485 -8.73 38.91 22.75
C LEU A 485 -7.72 40.02 22.42
N LEU A 486 -8.19 41.09 21.76
CA LEU A 486 -7.33 42.20 21.36
C LEU A 486 -6.85 43.02 22.57
N GLN A 487 -7.70 43.23 23.59
CA GLN A 487 -7.33 43.90 24.84
C GLN A 487 -6.27 43.12 25.60
N GLU A 488 -6.36 41.79 25.64
CA GLU A 488 -5.34 40.97 26.29
C GLU A 488 -3.99 41.06 25.55
N GLN A 489 -4.00 41.04 24.21
CA GLN A 489 -2.80 41.29 23.41
C GLN A 489 -2.18 42.67 23.68
N LEU A 490 -3.02 43.71 23.81
CA LEU A 490 -2.60 45.07 24.18
C LEU A 490 -1.99 45.14 25.58
N ARG A 491 -2.59 44.47 26.56
CA ARG A 491 -2.10 44.40 27.94
C ARG A 491 -0.75 43.69 28.01
N LEU A 492 -0.59 42.59 27.28
CA LEU A 492 0.68 41.87 27.20
C LEU A 492 1.76 42.75 26.56
N ALA A 493 1.43 43.46 25.47
CA ALA A 493 2.34 44.37 24.79
C ALA A 493 2.71 45.64 25.58
N GLN A 494 1.90 46.07 26.55
CA GLN A 494 2.29 47.15 27.47
C GLN A 494 3.51 46.77 28.32
N ASN A 495 3.69 45.47 28.58
CA ASN A 495 4.84 44.94 29.30
C ASN A 495 6.01 44.61 28.36
N ALA A 496 5.98 45.13 27.13
CA ALA A 496 7.05 44.94 26.17
C ALA A 496 8.38 45.44 26.71
N LYS A 497 9.41 44.60 26.61
CA LYS A 497 10.74 44.92 27.10
C LYS A 497 11.85 44.28 26.28
N VAL A 498 13.00 44.94 26.30
CA VAL A 498 14.26 44.43 25.82
C VAL A 498 15.14 44.12 27.03
N ILE A 499 15.74 42.94 27.06
CA ILE A 499 16.62 42.50 28.15
C ILE A 499 17.97 42.11 27.55
N ALA A 500 19.03 42.80 27.97
CA ALA A 500 20.41 42.38 27.79
C ALA A 500 20.98 41.99 29.15
N GLU A 501 21.32 40.73 29.37
CA GLU A 501 21.70 40.25 30.72
C GLU A 501 23.10 40.70 31.16
N GLN A 502 24.04 40.86 30.22
CA GLN A 502 25.46 41.03 30.51
C GLN A 502 26.03 42.36 30.02
N ALA A 503 25.78 42.72 28.76
CA ALA A 503 26.35 43.93 28.16
C ALA A 503 25.52 44.42 26.96
N VAL A 504 25.61 45.72 26.70
CA VAL A 504 25.08 46.37 25.49
C VAL A 504 26.14 47.28 24.91
N TYR A 505 26.32 47.24 23.60
CA TYR A 505 27.26 48.10 22.88
C TYR A 505 26.55 49.24 22.16
N GLU A 506 27.27 50.34 21.97
CA GLU A 506 26.79 51.47 21.17
C GLU A 506 26.44 51.01 19.74
N GLY A 507 25.42 51.62 19.14
CA GLY A 507 24.76 51.17 17.90
C GLY A 507 23.48 50.37 18.13
N MET A 508 23.10 50.09 19.38
CA MET A 508 21.78 49.56 19.74
C MET A 508 20.72 50.66 19.67
N GLU A 509 19.64 50.38 18.95
CA GLU A 509 18.43 51.21 18.90
C GLU A 509 17.20 50.38 19.28
N VAL A 510 16.37 50.91 20.17
CA VAL A 510 15.08 50.32 20.55
C VAL A 510 13.96 51.21 20.06
N HIS A 511 12.97 50.61 19.40
CA HIS A 511 11.76 51.29 18.96
C HIS A 511 10.53 50.62 19.57
N CYS A 512 9.55 51.43 19.93
CA CYS A 512 8.21 50.98 20.29
C CYS A 512 7.18 51.95 19.69
N GLY A 513 6.69 51.64 18.50
CA GLY A 513 5.84 52.55 17.74
C GLY A 513 6.57 53.85 17.38
N LEU A 514 6.13 54.97 17.95
CA LEU A 514 6.75 56.29 17.77
C LEU A 514 7.89 56.56 18.77
N LEU A 515 8.02 55.73 19.79
CA LEU A 515 9.06 55.87 20.80
C LEU A 515 10.37 55.29 20.27
N HIS A 516 11.46 55.97 20.58
CA HIS A 516 12.80 55.59 20.14
C HIS A 516 13.80 55.85 21.26
N TYR A 517 14.70 54.88 21.47
CA TYR A 517 15.80 54.94 22.41
C TYR A 517 17.08 54.51 21.71
N THR A 518 18.10 55.36 21.71
CA THR A 518 19.46 55.02 21.23
C THR A 518 20.39 54.88 22.41
N LEU A 519 21.17 53.80 22.44
CA LEU A 519 22.21 53.66 23.44
C LEU A 519 23.36 54.62 23.16
N VAL A 520 23.78 55.37 24.19
CA VAL A 520 24.98 56.22 24.14
C VAL A 520 26.09 55.60 24.98
N GLY A 521 27.18 55.22 24.30
CA GLY A 521 28.35 54.56 24.86
C GLY A 521 28.09 53.13 25.35
N ASP A 522 29.15 52.35 25.42
CA ASP A 522 29.09 50.95 25.84
C ASP A 522 28.67 50.79 27.31
N LYS A 523 27.84 49.78 27.58
CA LYS A 523 27.42 49.37 28.93
C LYS A 523 27.90 47.96 29.20
N ALA A 524 28.93 47.82 30.05
CA ALA A 524 29.46 46.54 30.50
C ALA A 524 28.63 45.90 31.65
N HIS A 525 27.32 46.15 31.67
CA HIS A 525 26.37 45.60 32.63
C HIS A 525 25.04 45.29 31.95
N GLY A 526 24.24 44.44 32.57
CA GLY A 526 22.91 44.12 32.06
C GLY A 526 22.00 45.36 32.03
N LEU A 527 21.25 45.50 30.95
CA LEU A 527 20.33 46.60 30.70
C LEU A 527 18.94 46.04 30.40
N GLN A 528 17.91 46.64 30.99
CA GLN A 528 16.53 46.40 30.64
C GLN A 528 15.94 47.69 30.07
N VAL A 529 15.39 47.63 28.87
CA VAL A 529 14.60 48.72 28.29
C VAL A 529 13.14 48.32 28.32
N ARG A 530 12.26 49.14 28.90
CA ARG A 530 10.82 48.86 28.99
C ARG A 530 9.99 50.07 28.64
N VAL A 531 8.74 49.83 28.24
CA VAL A 531 7.76 50.91 28.08
C VAL A 531 7.21 51.29 29.45
N ALA A 532 7.38 52.54 29.85
CA ALA A 532 6.88 53.07 31.12
C ALA A 532 6.45 54.53 30.94
N GLU A 533 5.27 54.88 31.46
CA GLU A 533 4.69 56.24 31.44
C GLU A 533 4.71 56.95 30.06
N GLY A 534 4.67 56.18 28.96
CA GLY A 534 4.69 56.73 27.60
C GLY A 534 6.08 57.05 27.05
N ALA A 535 7.15 56.62 27.72
CA ALA A 535 8.52 56.67 27.25
C ALA A 535 9.18 55.28 27.27
N LEU A 536 10.35 55.17 26.64
CA LEU A 536 11.24 54.03 26.79
C LEU A 536 12.21 54.35 27.93
N GLU A 537 12.12 53.60 29.03
CA GLU A 537 13.01 53.71 30.18
C GLU A 537 14.06 52.61 30.15
N ALA A 538 15.31 52.97 30.44
CA ALA A 538 16.44 52.06 30.46
C ALA A 538 16.97 51.91 31.89
N ASP A 539 16.73 50.75 32.49
CA ASP A 539 17.09 50.40 33.86
C ASP A 539 18.28 49.44 33.87
N GLN A 540 19.25 49.66 34.75
CA GLN A 540 20.33 48.69 34.97
C GLN A 540 19.77 47.43 35.66
N LEU A 541 20.05 46.26 35.10
CA LEU A 541 19.72 44.98 35.74
C LEU A 541 20.58 44.77 36.97
N ALA A 542 19.94 44.57 38.13
CA ALA A 542 20.64 44.22 39.35
C ALA A 542 21.41 42.90 39.16
N ARG A 543 22.67 42.85 39.58
CA ARG A 543 23.46 41.61 39.58
C ARG A 543 22.78 40.58 40.50
N GLY A 544 22.11 39.59 39.91
CA GLY A 544 21.66 38.39 40.61
C GLY A 544 20.17 38.34 40.97
N LYS A 545 19.30 38.22 39.98
CA LYS A 545 18.12 37.32 40.04
C LYS A 545 17.93 36.72 38.65
N SER A 546 18.66 35.63 38.42
CA SER A 546 18.46 34.68 37.32
C SER A 546 17.12 33.98 37.46
#